data_AF-A0A2G9PGR4-F1
#
_entry.id   AF-A0A2G9PGR4-F1
#
_cell.length_a   1.000
_cell.length_b   1.000
_cell.length_c   1.000
_cell.angle_alpha   90.00
_cell.angle_beta   90.00
_cell.angle_gamma   90.00
#
_symmetry.space_group_name_H-M   'P 1'
#
loop_
_entity.id
_entity.type
_entity.pdbx_description
1 polymer ?
#
loop_
_entity_poly.entity_id
_entity_poly.type
_entity_poly.pdbx_seq_one_letter_code
_entity_poly.pdbx_strand_id
1 'polypeptide(L)' 'MEFKVVRETAAGILLAPVDHDKPVKTRCPVFLRGRKVAVITETIGRVGKPLYLAKPARGGLAGKKVSTKR' A
#
# COMPACT_ATOMS: atom_id res chain seq x y z
N MET A 1 -5.27 -3.93 8.01
CA MET A 1 -5.83 -2.78 7.26
C MET A 1 -5.66 -3.08 5.79
N GLU A 2 -6.71 -2.89 5.00
CA GLU A 2 -6.70 -3.21 3.57
C GLU A 2 -6.45 -1.98 2.70
N PHE A 3 -5.74 -2.19 1.59
CA PHE A 3 -5.39 -1.20 0.60
C PHE A 3 -5.70 -1.74 -0.79
N LYS A 4 -6.15 -0.86 -1.68
CA LYS A 4 -6.13 -1.07 -3.12
C LYS A 4 -4.84 -0.50 -3.69
N VAL A 5 -4.14 -1.28 -4.50
CA VAL A 5 -3.01 -0.78 -5.28
C VAL A 5 -3.58 0.03 -6.44
N VAL A 6 -3.41 1.35 -6.38
CA VAL A 6 -3.95 2.29 -7.37
C VAL A 6 -3.15 2.18 -8.67
N ARG A 7 -1.83 2.27 -8.56
CA ARG A 7 -0.91 2.29 -9.70
C ARG A 7 0.51 1.94 -9.28
N GLU A 8 1.30 1.41 -10.21
CA GLU A 8 2.75 1.29 -10.08
C GLU A 8 3.44 2.50 -10.74
N THR A 9 4.43 3.05 -10.07
CA THR A 9 5.21 4.21 -10.49
C THR A 9 6.70 3.86 -10.44
N ALA A 10 7.55 4.68 -11.04
CA ALA A 10 9.01 4.51 -10.95
C ALA A 10 9.53 4.52 -9.50
N ALA A 11 8.85 5.22 -8.60
CA ALA A 11 9.22 5.32 -7.18
C ALA A 11 8.69 4.16 -6.31
N GLY A 12 7.74 3.37 -6.82
CA GLY A 12 7.09 2.30 -6.06
C GLY A 12 5.60 2.19 -6.39
N ILE A 13 4.84 1.57 -5.49
CA ILE A 13 3.39 1.36 -5.66
C ILE A 13 2.58 2.34 -4.82
N LEU A 14 1.54 2.91 -5.42
CA LEU A 14 0.59 3.78 -4.76
C LEU A 14 -0.53 2.95 -4.14
N LEU A 15 -0.74 3.13 -2.84
CA LEU A 15 -1.74 2.43 -2.06
C LEU A 15 -2.79 3.41 -1.55
N ALA A 16 -4.07 3.07 -1.76
CA ALA A 16 -5.20 3.77 -1.18
C ALA A 16 -5.93 2.83 -0.20
N PRO A 17 -6.24 3.27 1.03
CA PRO A 17 -6.97 2.45 1.99
C PRO A 17 -8.42 2.23 1.54
N VAL A 18 -8.94 1.02 1.76
CA VAL A 18 -10.31 0.66 1.34
C VAL A 18 -11.33 1.30 2.29
N ASP A 19 -11.24 1.05 3.60
CA ASP A 19 -12.32 1.40 4.55
C ASP A 19 -11.91 2.33 5.70
N HIS A 20 -10.62 2.64 5.87
CA HIS A 20 -10.15 3.35 7.05
C HIS A 20 -9.26 4.56 6.75
N ASP A 21 -9.54 5.66 7.44
CA ASP A 21 -8.73 6.89 7.47
C ASP A 21 -7.60 6.85 8.50
N LYS A 22 -7.46 5.76 9.26
CA LYS A 22 -6.40 5.66 10.28
C LYS A 22 -5.02 5.65 9.60
N PRO A 23 -4.12 6.56 9.97
CA PRO A 23 -2.77 6.58 9.41
C PRO A 23 -2.03 5.28 9.76
N VAL A 24 -1.33 4.72 8.78
CA VAL A 24 -0.44 3.57 8.99
C VAL A 24 0.98 4.07 9.15
N LYS A 25 1.72 3.43 10.07
CA LYS A 25 3.14 3.74 10.29
C LYS A 25 3.96 3.45 9.04
N THR A 26 4.97 4.28 8.79
CA THR A 26 6.00 3.96 7.80
C THR A 26 6.74 2.68 8.21
N ARG A 27 7.36 2.02 7.23
CA ARG A 27 7.98 0.68 7.31
C ARG A 27 7.01 -0.48 7.58
N CYS A 28 5.70 -0.25 7.47
CA CYS A 28 4.71 -1.31 7.64
C CYS A 28 4.71 -2.27 6.43
N PRO A 29 4.87 -3.59 6.63
CA PRO A 29 4.79 -4.56 5.54
C PRO A 29 3.35 -4.73 5.07
N VAL A 30 3.18 -4.89 3.76
CA VAL A 30 1.90 -5.28 3.15
C VAL A 30 2.03 -6.63 2.46
N PHE A 31 0.96 -7.41 2.58
CA PHE A 31 0.86 -8.79 2.18
C PHE A 31 -0.26 -8.99 1.16
N LEU A 32 -0.04 -9.92 0.25
CA LEU A 32 -1.03 -10.46 -0.68
C LEU A 32 -1.02 -11.98 -0.50
N ARG A 33 -2.17 -12.56 -0.07
CA ARG A 33 -2.33 -14.02 0.12
C ARG A 33 -1.21 -14.63 0.99
N GLY A 34 -0.95 -14.11 2.19
CA GLY A 34 0.10 -14.65 3.07
C GLY A 34 1.53 -14.23 2.75
N ARG A 35 1.78 -13.61 1.59
CA ARG A 35 3.13 -13.27 1.11
C ARG A 35 3.37 -11.78 1.19
N LYS A 36 4.51 -11.38 1.75
CA LYS A 36 4.94 -9.97 1.77
C LYS A 36 5.22 -9.51 0.34
N VAL A 37 4.57 -8.44 -0.10
CA VAL A 37 4.68 -7.93 -1.47
C VAL A 37 5.22 -6.50 -1.55
N ALA A 38 5.07 -5.69 -0.50
CA ALA A 38 5.67 -4.36 -0.43
C ALA A 38 5.85 -3.90 1.02
N VAL A 39 6.50 -2.76 1.20
CA VAL A 39 6.65 -2.08 2.49
C VAL A 39 6.28 -0.62 2.31
N ILE A 40 5.36 -0.11 3.12
CA ILE A 40 4.98 1.31 3.12
C ILE A 40 6.20 2.13 3.52
N THR A 41 6.62 3.07 2.68
CA THR A 41 7.78 3.95 2.94
C THR A 41 7.34 5.32 3.38
N GLU A 42 6.23 5.82 2.82
CA GLU A 42 5.82 7.22 2.99
C GLU A 42 4.30 7.39 2.88
N THR A 43 3.79 8.44 3.53
CA THR A 43 2.43 8.94 3.34
C THR A 43 2.51 10.20 2.49
N ILE A 44 1.97 10.14 1.28
CA ILE A 44 2.24 11.14 0.23
C ILE A 44 1.22 12.28 0.22
N GLY A 45 0.13 12.14 0.96
CA GLY A 45 -0.89 13.17 1.08
C GLY A 45 -2.23 12.60 1.54
N ARG A 46 -3.21 13.49 1.65
CA ARG A 46 -4.59 13.16 2.03
C ARG A 46 -5.55 13.89 1.09
N VAL A 47 -6.20 13.15 0.20
CA VAL A 47 -7.28 13.66 -0.65
C VAL A 47 -8.51 12.81 -0.35
N GLY A 48 -9.32 13.28 0.60
CA GLY A 48 -10.34 12.46 1.27
C GLY A 48 -9.70 11.42 2.21
N LYS A 49 -9.00 10.43 1.65
CA LYS A 49 -8.29 9.35 2.35
C LYS A 49 -6.77 9.49 2.22
N PRO A 50 -5.96 9.00 3.17
CA PRO A 50 -4.50 9.05 3.07
C PRO A 50 -4.00 8.15 1.94
N LEU A 51 -3.07 8.66 1.12
CA LEU A 51 -2.37 7.89 0.10
C LEU A 51 -0.99 7.52 0.60
N TYR A 52 -0.55 6.31 0.28
CA TYR A 52 0.74 5.78 0.73
C TYR A 52 1.58 5.33 -0.45
N LEU A 53 2.88 5.58 -0.35
CA LEU A 53 3.88 5.00 -1.23
C LEU A 53 4.45 3.76 -0.55
N ALA A 54 4.55 2.66 -1.29
CA ALA A 54 5.20 1.46 -0.82
C ALA A 54 6.27 0.99 -1.81
N LYS A 55 7.39 0.51 -1.28
CA LYS A 55 8.45 -0.13 -2.06
C LYS A 55 8.05 -1.58 -2.36
N PRO A 56 7.81 -1.95 -3.63
CA PRO A 56 7.44 -3.32 -3.98
C PRO A 56 8.63 -4.27 -3.87
N ALA A 57 8.36 -5.52 -3.50
CA ALA A 57 9.30 -6.63 -3.61
C ALA A 57 9.22 -7.31 -5.00
N ARG A 58 8.09 -7.16 -5.70
CA ARG A 58 7.81 -7.66 -7.05
C ARG A 58 6.85 -6.70 -7.76
N GLY A 59 6.93 -6.58 -9.08
CA GLY A 59 5.97 -5.80 -9.88
C GLY A 59 4.65 -6.56 -10.14
N GLY A 60 3.71 -5.92 -10.84
CA GLY A 60 2.44 -6.54 -11.26
C GLY A 60 1.35 -6.57 -10.18
N LEU A 61 1.39 -5.61 -9.26
CA LEU A 61 0.45 -5.47 -8.13
C LEU A 61 -0.69 -4.49 -8.41
N ALA A 62 -0.65 -3.74 -9.53
CA ALA A 62 -1.69 -2.78 -9.90
C ALA A 62 -3.10 -3.41 -9.87
N GLY A 63 -4.06 -2.72 -9.24
CA GLY A 63 -5.44 -3.17 -9.11
C GLY A 63 -5.67 -4.28 -8.08
N LYS A 64 -4.62 -4.87 -7.48
CA LYS A 64 -4.77 -5.87 -6.42
C LYS A 64 -5.15 -5.21 -5.09
N LYS A 65 -5.79 -5.98 -4.22
CA LYS A 65 -6.00 -5.63 -2.81
C LYS A 65 -4.90 -6.26 -1.96
N VAL A 66 -4.28 -5.48 -1.08
CA VAL A 66 -3.21 -5.91 -0.17
C VAL A 66 -3.56 -5.52 1.26
N SER A 67 -3.01 -6.22 2.25
CA SER A 67 -3.32 -6.00 3.67
C SER A 67 -2.07 -5.90 4.51
N THR A 68 -2.12 -5.16 5.61
CA THR A 68 -1.07 -5.21 6.65
C THR A 68 -1.14 -6.45 7.53
N LYS A 69 -2.23 -7.23 7.45
CA LYS A 69 -2.33 -8.55 8.06
C LYS A 69 -1.69 -9.58 7.12
N ARG A 70 -0.94 -10.52 7.70
CA ARG A 70 -0.35 -11.64 6.97
C ARG A 70 -1.44 -12.59 6.50
#